data_AF-A0A9W3JF22-F1
#
_entry.id   AF-A0A9W3JF22-F1
#
_cell.length_a   1.000
_cell.length_b   1.000
_cell.length_c   1.000
_cell.angle_alpha   90.00
_cell.angle_beta   90.00
_cell.angle_gamma   90.00
#
_symmetry.space_group_name_H-M   'P 1'
#
loop_
_entity.id
_entity.type
_entity.pdbx_description
1 polymer ?
#
loop_
_entity_poly.entity_id
_entity_poly.type
_entity_poly.pdbx_seq_one_letter_code
_entity_poly.pdbx_strand_id
1 'polypeptide(L)'
;MFKKRVKLLFILCTSSLLSGCWDQEPLREARLAYSIGSDITEENKLQQTIELVKSSSGEQSSFENEIHSATGHNIRDTSDAIKKM
;
A
#
# COMPACT_ATOMS: atom_id res chain seq x y z
N MET A 1 17.92 39.61 -24.35
CA MET A 1 18.00 38.90 -23.05
C MET A 1 16.67 38.43 -22.48
N PHE A 2 15.58 39.21 -22.61
CA PHE A 2 14.27 38.92 -21.99
C PHE A 2 13.67 37.55 -22.37
N LYS A 3 13.67 37.18 -23.66
CA LYS A 3 13.14 35.88 -24.15
C LYS A 3 13.84 34.66 -23.54
N LYS A 4 15.14 34.75 -23.24
CA LYS A 4 15.92 33.66 -22.60
C LYS A 4 15.54 33.51 -21.13
N ARG A 5 15.29 34.63 -20.43
CA ARG A 5 14.83 34.64 -19.03
C ARG A 5 13.42 34.06 -18.89
N VAL A 6 12.52 34.39 -19.81
CA VAL A 6 11.14 33.82 -19.83
C VAL A 6 11.17 32.32 -20.06
N LYS A 7 11.98 31.81 -20.99
CA LYS A 7 12.15 30.36 -21.18
C LYS A 7 12.71 29.66 -19.95
N LEU A 8 13.70 30.26 -19.28
CA LEU A 8 14.30 29.70 -18.07
C LEU A 8 13.28 29.61 -16.94
N LEU A 9 12.48 30.66 -16.74
CA LEU A 9 11.40 30.68 -15.74
C LEU A 9 10.35 29.62 -16.04
N PHE A 10 9.97 29.47 -17.31
CA PHE A 10 9.00 28.46 -17.72
C PHE A 10 9.50 27.04 -17.42
N ILE A 11 10.76 26.73 -17.76
CA ILE A 11 11.37 25.43 -17.46
C ILE A 11 11.38 25.18 -15.95
N LEU A 12 11.85 26.15 -15.15
CA LEU A 12 11.87 26.05 -13.69
C LEU A 12 10.47 25.77 -13.10
N CYS A 13 9.45 26.50 -13.53
CA CYS A 13 8.07 26.28 -13.10
C CYS A 13 7.56 24.88 -13.49
N THR A 14 7.79 24.44 -14.73
CA THR A 14 7.35 23.10 -15.16
C THR A 14 8.09 21.99 -14.41
N SER A 15 9.39 22.14 -14.15
CA SER A 15 10.17 21.17 -13.39
C SER A 15 9.75 21.07 -11.92
N SER A 16 9.38 22.19 -11.29
CA SER A 16 8.85 22.17 -9.91
C SER A 16 7.47 21.55 -9.77
N LEU A 17 6.68 21.54 -10.85
CA LEU A 17 5.36 20.92 -10.87
C LEU A 17 5.44 19.42 -11.21
N LEU A 18 6.50 18.96 -11.89
CA LEU A 18 6.74 17.55 -12.20
C LEU A 18 7.15 16.71 -10.97
N SER A 19 7.63 17.33 -9.89
CA SER A 19 7.95 16.60 -8.64
C SER A 19 6.72 16.21 -7.80
N GLY A 20 5.51 16.55 -8.25
CA GLY A 20 4.26 16.35 -7.50
C GLY A 20 3.51 15.03 -7.75
N CYS A 21 4.03 14.12 -8.58
CA CYS A 21 3.36 12.84 -8.90
C CYS A 21 3.98 11.63 -8.20
N TRP A 22 4.63 11.82 -7.06
CA TRP A 22 4.98 10.68 -6.23
C TRP A 22 3.71 10.25 -5.52
N ASP A 23 3.15 9.14 -6.01
CA ASP A 23 2.08 8.38 -5.39
C ASP A 23 2.45 8.10 -3.93
N GLN A 24 2.00 9.00 -3.06
CA GLN A 24 2.36 8.99 -1.66
C GLN A 24 1.22 8.28 -0.94
N GLU A 25 1.09 6.97 -1.11
CA GLU A 25 0.38 6.17 -0.12
C GLU A 25 1.15 6.35 1.20
N PRO A 26 0.58 7.07 2.19
CA PRO A 26 1.34 7.41 3.37
C PRO A 26 1.64 6.12 4.13
N LEU A 27 2.91 5.76 4.26
CA LEU A 27 3.34 4.59 5.04
C LEU A 27 2.90 4.66 6.51
N ARG A 28 2.54 5.87 6.99
CA ARG A 28 1.93 6.09 8.31
C ARG A 28 0.59 5.37 8.48
N GLU A 29 -0.18 5.24 7.41
CA GLU A 29 -1.48 4.56 7.40
C GLU A 29 -1.38 3.13 6.82
N ALA A 30 -0.19 2.75 6.34
CA ALA A 30 0.04 1.41 5.84
C ALA A 30 -0.07 0.38 6.97
N ARG A 31 -0.93 -0.61 6.77
CA ARG A 31 -1.05 -1.77 7.66
C ARG A 31 -0.07 -2.83 7.17
N LEU A 32 0.93 -3.14 7.99
CA LEU A 32 1.92 -4.16 7.65
C LEU A 32 1.39 -5.55 8.01
N ALA A 33 1.45 -6.47 7.05
CA ALA A 33 1.23 -7.89 7.31
C ALA A 33 2.42 -8.44 8.09
N TYR A 34 2.13 -9.00 9.26
CA TYR A 34 3.11 -9.60 10.15
C TYR A 34 3.41 -11.04 9.76
N SER A 35 2.38 -11.79 9.37
CA SER A 35 2.52 -13.15 8.84
C SER A 35 1.54 -13.38 7.69
N ILE A 36 1.93 -14.25 6.76
CA ILE A 36 1.10 -14.69 5.63
C ILE A 36 1.25 -16.21 5.49
N GLY A 37 0.13 -16.92 5.56
CA GLY A 37 0.00 -18.33 5.20
C GLY A 37 -0.63 -18.46 3.82
N SER A 38 -0.25 -19.49 3.07
CA SER A 38 -0.81 -19.76 1.74
C SER A 38 -0.94 -21.26 1.52
N ASP A 39 -2.14 -21.68 1.18
CA ASP A 39 -2.52 -23.08 1.02
C ASP A 39 -3.32 -23.26 -0.27
N ILE A 40 -3.30 -24.46 -0.84
CA ILE A 40 -4.18 -24.82 -1.95
C ILE A 40 -5.40 -25.55 -1.38
N THR A 41 -6.57 -25.02 -1.71
CA THR A 41 -7.86 -25.60 -1.33
C THR A 41 -8.21 -26.82 -2.17
N GLU A 42 -9.20 -27.61 -1.73
CA GLU A 42 -9.71 -28.77 -2.47
C GLU A 42 -10.23 -28.42 -3.87
N GLU A 43 -10.70 -27.19 -4.07
CA GLU A 43 -11.15 -26.65 -5.37
C GLU A 43 -9.99 -26.18 -6.27
N ASN A 44 -8.74 -26.47 -5.90
CA ASN A 44 -7.53 -26.01 -6.59
C ASN A 44 -7.43 -24.47 -6.69
N LYS A 45 -7.96 -23.77 -5.69
CA LYS A 45 -7.79 -22.31 -5.52
C LYS A 45 -6.77 -22.01 -4.43
N LEU A 46 -6.09 -20.88 -4.54
CA LEU A 46 -5.19 -20.37 -3.52
C LEU A 46 -6.01 -19.75 -2.39
N GLN A 47 -5.82 -20.22 -1.16
CA GLN A 47 -6.27 -19.54 0.05
C GLN A 47 -5.07 -18.83 0.67
N GLN A 48 -5.22 -17.54 0.94
CA GLN A 48 -4.25 -16.78 1.72
C GLN A 48 -4.87 -16.32 3.02
N THR A 49 -4.10 -16.46 4.10
CA THR A 49 -4.45 -15.96 5.43
C THR A 49 -3.37 -14.97 5.85
N ILE A 50 -3.75 -13.77 6.25
CA ILE A 50 -2.82 -12.74 6.70
C ILE A 50 -3.13 -12.34 8.14
N GLU A 51 -2.07 -12.05 8.88
CA GLU A 51 -2.14 -11.45 10.21
C GLU A 51 -1.66 -10.00 10.08
N LEU A 52 -2.53 -9.06 10.43
CA LEU A 52 -2.25 -7.63 10.44
C LEU A 52 -2.08 -7.17 11.89
N VAL A 53 -0.93 -6.60 12.21
CA VAL A 53 -0.70 -6.01 13.53
C VAL A 53 -1.14 -4.55 13.51
N LYS A 54 -2.09 -4.18 14.37
CA LYS A 54 -2.42 -2.78 14.63
C LYS A 54 -1.69 -2.30 15.88
N SER A 55 -0.85 -1.27 15.71
CA SER A 55 -0.32 -0.51 16.84
C SER A 55 -1.38 0.49 17.31
N SER A 56 -1.89 0.32 18.53
CA SER A 56 -2.70 1.37 19.15
C SER A 56 -1.79 2.54 19.53
N SER A 57 -2.14 3.76 19.09
CA SER A 57 -1.41 4.97 19.48
C SER A 57 -1.85 5.39 20.88
N GLY A 58 -1.24 4.81 21.92
CA GLY A 58 -1.50 5.12 23.33
C GLY A 58 -0.41 4.55 24.25
N GLU A 59 -0.25 5.12 25.45
CA GLU A 59 0.82 4.82 26.44
C GLU A 59 0.89 3.35 26.91
N GLN A 60 -0.03 2.50 26.47
CA GLN A 60 -0.06 1.08 26.78
C GLN A 60 0.02 0.29 25.48
N SER A 61 1.19 -0.30 25.23
CA SER A 61 1.55 -1.08 24.06
C SER A 61 0.76 -2.40 23.98
N SER A 62 -0.54 -2.35 23.70
CA SER A 62 -1.30 -3.52 23.26
C SER A 62 -1.28 -3.55 21.74
N PHE A 63 -0.61 -4.57 21.19
CA PHE A 63 -0.74 -4.95 19.79
C PHE A 63 -2.03 -5.76 19.64
N GLU A 64 -2.90 -5.35 18.73
CA GLU A 64 -4.09 -6.11 18.37
C GLU A 64 -3.85 -6.77 17.00
N ASN A 65 -4.02 -8.08 16.94
CA ASN A 65 -3.82 -8.86 15.72
C ASN A 65 -5.18 -9.09 15.06
N GLU A 66 -5.30 -8.66 13.81
CA GLU A 66 -6.46 -8.95 12.96
C GLU A 66 -6.07 -10.02 11.94
N ILE A 67 -6.84 -11.10 11.90
CA ILE A 67 -6.62 -12.21 10.97
C ILE A 67 -7.68 -12.17 9.89
N HIS A 68 -7.24 -12.13 8.63
CA HIS A 68 -8.12 -12.15 7.47
C HIS A 68 -7.72 -13.27 6.53
N SER A 69 -8.71 -13.93 5.92
CA SER A 69 -8.47 -14.99 4.95
C SER A 69 -9.31 -14.77 3.70
N ALA A 70 -8.74 -15.03 2.52
CA ALA A 70 -9.45 -14.98 1.26
C ALA A 70 -8.98 -16.10 0.32
N THR A 71 -9.86 -16.48 -0.62
CA THR A 71 -9.58 -17.50 -1.65
C THR A 71 -9.69 -16.90 -3.04
N GLY A 72 -8.78 -17.26 -3.95
CA GLY A 72 -8.70 -16.74 -5.31
C GLY A 72 -7.86 -17.63 -6.23
N HIS A 73 -7.68 -17.24 -7.50
CA HIS A 73 -6.92 -18.07 -8.45
C HIS A 73 -5.40 -17.87 -8.33
N ASN A 74 -4.98 -16.75 -7.74
CA ASN A 74 -3.57 -16.37 -7.60
C ASN A 74 -3.41 -15.38 -6.43
N ILE A 75 -2.15 -15.07 -6.09
CA ILE A 75 -1.79 -14.18 -4.97
C ILE A 75 -2.40 -12.78 -5.10
N ARG A 76 -2.55 -12.26 -6.33
CA ARG A 76 -3.14 -10.94 -6.55
C ARG A 76 -4.64 -10.97 -6.25
N ASP A 77 -5.37 -11.97 -6.71
CA ASP A 77 -6.81 -12.11 -6.46
C ASP A 77 -7.11 -12.11 -4.95
N THR A 78 -6.36 -12.91 -4.19
CA THR A 78 -6.49 -13.01 -2.74
C THR A 78 -6.08 -11.72 -2.03
N SER A 79 -4.99 -11.07 -2.46
CA SER A 79 -4.57 -9.77 -1.94
C SER A 79 -5.61 -8.67 -2.17
N ASP A 80 -6.19 -8.62 -3.37
CA ASP A 80 -7.21 -7.63 -3.73
C ASP A 80 -8.54 -7.89 -2.99
N ALA A 81 -8.85 -9.16 -2.68
CA ALA A 81 -9.99 -9.51 -1.84
C ALA A 81 -9.78 -9.07 -0.38
N ILE A 82 -8.59 -9.30 0.18
CA ILE A 82 -8.27 -8.92 1.56
C ILE A 82 -8.22 -7.39 1.72
N LYS A 83 -7.71 -6.65 0.73
CA LYS A 83 -7.70 -5.18 0.74
C LYS A 83 -9.10 -4.54 0.80
N LYS A 84 -10.15 -5.31 0.48
CA LYS A 84 -11.55 -4.83 0.48
C LYS A 84 -12.30 -5.14 1.79
N MET A 85 -11.68 -5.86 2.74
CA MET A 85 -12.25 -6.19 4.04
C MET A 85 -12.00 -5.08 5.05
#